data_AF-A0A8J8D9F9-F1
#
_entry.id   AF-A0A8J8D9F9-F1
#
_cell.length_a   1.000
_cell.length_b   1.000
_cell.length_c   1.000
_cell.angle_alpha   90.00
_cell.angle_beta   90.00
_cell.angle_gamma   90.00
#
_symmetry.space_group_name_H-M   'P 1'
#
loop_
_entity.id
_entity.type
_entity.pdbx_description
1 polymer ?
#
loop_
_entity_poly.entity_id
_entity_poly.type
_entity_poly.pdbx_seq_one_letter_code
_entity_poly.pdbx_strand_id
1 'polypeptide(L)'
;MGFKRRVKETLNIWTQRKTFTYIRVRCAVLSDCMRRINKLLESKRVRYTVLFEPDTYLLTSIAEPLYERGNFLVLIELRDELSRAFYLIESDVPINLEGIPEVEFTIAFRLRKKEGLVALLRVIHERKVGGARHKHRSMLNFLTSFFGSLFLSTIMDFESYWVQFIIMIILTVLLYLVLDYPFSLLYFKGVEVVSSAKQSTKVFVIKVGRVGNKRS
;
A
#
# COMPACT_ATOMS: atom_id res chain seq x y z
N MET A 1 -22.56 35.55 14.90
CA MET A 1 -22.41 34.08 15.12
C MET A 1 -22.15 33.24 13.84
N GLY A 2 -21.89 33.82 12.66
CA GLY A 2 -21.68 33.05 11.42
C GLY A 2 -20.22 32.72 11.06
N PHE A 3 -19.26 33.55 11.46
CA PHE A 3 -17.85 33.43 11.03
C PHE A 3 -17.13 32.25 11.71
N LYS A 4 -17.35 32.03 13.01
CA LYS A 4 -16.77 30.88 13.74
C LYS A 4 -17.28 29.53 13.21
N ARG A 5 -18.50 29.47 12.64
CA ARG A 5 -19.06 28.24 12.06
C ARG A 5 -18.43 27.92 10.70
N ARG A 6 -18.30 28.94 9.83
CA ARG A 6 -17.60 28.81 8.53
C ARG A 6 -16.12 28.47 8.67
N VAL A 7 -15.41 29.05 9.65
CA VAL A 7 -13.99 28.75 9.92
C VAL A 7 -13.83 27.33 10.46
N LYS A 8 -14.76 26.85 11.29
CA LYS A 8 -14.76 25.47 11.81
C LYS A 8 -15.10 24.44 10.72
N GLU A 9 -15.97 24.78 9.77
CA GLU A 9 -16.28 23.96 8.60
C GLU A 9 -15.10 23.89 7.62
N THR A 10 -14.42 25.03 7.34
CA THR A 10 -13.19 25.03 6.52
C THR A 10 -12.00 24.34 7.20
N LEU A 11 -11.87 24.44 8.52
CA LEU A 11 -10.89 23.67 9.29
C LEU A 11 -11.20 22.16 9.30
N ASN A 12 -12.47 21.76 9.42
CA ASN A 12 -12.86 20.35 9.37
C ASN A 12 -12.60 19.72 7.99
N ILE A 13 -12.75 20.48 6.90
CA ILE A 13 -12.41 20.05 5.53
C ILE A 13 -10.89 19.79 5.40
N TRP A 14 -10.06 20.52 6.15
CA TRP A 14 -8.59 20.34 6.16
C TRP A 14 -8.11 19.16 7.03
N THR A 15 -8.98 18.61 7.90
CA THR A 15 -8.60 17.55 8.87
C THR A 15 -9.22 16.17 8.61
N GLN A 16 -10.06 15.97 7.60
CA GLN A 16 -10.54 14.64 7.24
C GLN A 16 -9.47 13.88 6.44
N ARG A 17 -8.49 13.35 7.16
CA ARG A 17 -7.52 12.38 6.66
C ARG A 17 -8.26 11.10 6.28
N LYS A 18 -8.57 10.92 4.99
CA LYS A 18 -9.28 9.75 4.47
C LYS A 18 -8.35 8.54 4.44
N THR A 19 -8.90 7.37 4.75
CA THR A 19 -8.12 6.13 4.78
C THR A 19 -8.43 5.31 3.54
N PHE A 20 -7.39 4.91 2.82
CA PHE A 20 -7.46 4.02 1.67
C PHE A 20 -6.78 2.71 1.99
N THR A 21 -7.51 1.60 1.92
CA THR A 21 -6.97 0.27 2.17
C THR A 21 -6.88 -0.49 0.86
N TYR A 22 -5.69 -0.96 0.53
CA TYR A 22 -5.45 -1.82 -0.62
C TYR A 22 -5.22 -3.24 -0.14
N ILE A 23 -5.99 -4.17 -0.68
CA ILE A 23 -5.90 -5.60 -0.39
C ILE A 23 -5.61 -6.30 -1.72
N ARG A 24 -4.58 -7.13 -1.75
CA ARG A 24 -4.30 -7.96 -2.91
C ARG A 24 -4.49 -9.42 -2.57
N VAL A 25 -5.28 -10.11 -3.39
CA VAL A 25 -5.64 -11.51 -3.25
C VAL A 25 -5.12 -12.26 -4.47
N ARG A 26 -4.38 -13.34 -4.22
CA ARG A 26 -3.99 -14.27 -5.28
C ARG A 26 -5.08 -15.29 -5.44
N CYS A 27 -5.47 -15.57 -6.67
CA CYS A 27 -6.51 -16.51 -7.01
C CYS A 27 -5.96 -17.59 -7.93
N ALA A 28 -6.30 -18.85 -7.65
CA ALA A 28 -6.08 -19.94 -8.60
C ALA A 28 -7.01 -19.82 -9.81
N VAL A 29 -8.28 -19.46 -9.56
CA VAL A 29 -9.31 -19.20 -10.57
C VAL A 29 -10.06 -17.93 -10.18
N LEU A 30 -10.07 -16.91 -11.05
CA LEU A 30 -10.64 -15.60 -10.72
C LEU A 30 -12.14 -15.68 -10.42
N SER A 31 -12.91 -16.43 -11.21
CA SER A 31 -14.37 -16.55 -11.04
C SER A 31 -14.75 -17.13 -9.67
N ASP A 32 -14.00 -18.11 -9.17
CA ASP A 32 -14.23 -18.70 -7.84
C ASP A 32 -13.93 -17.72 -6.71
N CYS A 33 -12.84 -16.99 -6.81
CA CYS A 33 -12.51 -15.90 -5.88
C CYS A 33 -13.60 -14.84 -5.85
N MET A 34 -14.04 -14.39 -7.03
CA MET A 34 -15.10 -13.39 -7.16
C MET A 34 -16.40 -13.86 -6.54
N ARG A 35 -16.79 -15.11 -6.77
CA ARG A 35 -17.98 -15.70 -6.15
C ARG A 35 -17.89 -15.68 -4.61
N ARG A 36 -16.74 -16.04 -4.05
CA ARG A 36 -16.52 -16.04 -2.58
C ARG A 36 -16.55 -14.61 -2.01
N ILE A 37 -15.93 -13.66 -2.70
CA ILE A 37 -15.89 -12.27 -2.26
C ILE A 37 -17.24 -11.58 -2.39
N ASN A 38 -17.96 -11.80 -3.49
CA ASN A 38 -19.33 -11.31 -3.65
C ASN A 38 -20.21 -11.79 -2.50
N LYS A 39 -20.19 -13.11 -2.21
CA LYS A 39 -20.95 -13.68 -1.08
C LYS A 39 -20.55 -13.06 0.27
N LEU A 40 -19.26 -12.79 0.49
CA LEU A 40 -18.77 -12.13 1.69
C LEU A 40 -19.29 -10.69 1.80
N LEU A 41 -19.16 -9.90 0.74
CA LEU A 41 -19.58 -8.49 0.73
C LEU A 41 -21.10 -8.34 0.83
N GLU A 42 -21.85 -9.20 0.14
CA GLU A 42 -23.31 -9.29 0.23
C GLU A 42 -23.76 -9.64 1.66
N SER A 43 -23.12 -10.61 2.31
CA SER A 43 -23.42 -10.98 3.69
C SER A 43 -23.21 -9.82 4.67
N LYS A 44 -22.26 -8.94 4.37
CA LYS A 44 -21.96 -7.73 5.15
C LYS A 44 -22.76 -6.51 4.70
N ARG A 45 -23.65 -6.65 3.70
CA ARG A 45 -24.45 -5.57 3.09
C ARG A 45 -23.62 -4.36 2.66
N VAL A 46 -22.39 -4.62 2.23
CA VAL A 46 -21.47 -3.58 1.78
C VAL A 46 -21.76 -3.24 0.32
N ARG A 47 -21.82 -1.95 -0.01
CA ARG A 47 -21.92 -1.50 -1.41
C ARG A 47 -20.54 -1.56 -2.06
N TYR A 48 -20.47 -2.14 -3.25
CA TYR A 48 -19.23 -2.28 -3.98
C TYR A 48 -19.45 -2.14 -5.50
N THR A 49 -18.41 -1.68 -6.19
CA THR A 49 -18.34 -1.64 -7.65
C THR A 49 -17.23 -2.58 -8.10
N VAL A 50 -17.52 -3.44 -9.08
CA VAL A 50 -16.55 -4.38 -9.64
C VAL A 50 -16.11 -3.93 -11.02
N LEU A 51 -14.80 -3.93 -11.27
CA LEU A 51 -14.21 -3.62 -12.55
C LEU A 51 -13.31 -4.75 -13.01
N PHE A 52 -13.54 -5.26 -14.21
CA PHE A 52 -12.73 -6.28 -14.84
C PHE A 52 -11.72 -5.63 -15.75
N GLU A 53 -10.43 -5.92 -15.53
CA GLU A 53 -9.31 -5.40 -16.31
C GLU A 53 -9.43 -3.90 -16.68
N PRO A 54 -9.79 -3.01 -15.74
CA PRO A 54 -9.97 -1.61 -16.06
C PRO A 54 -8.64 -1.02 -16.52
N ASP A 55 -8.70 -0.08 -17.45
CA ASP A 55 -7.58 0.84 -17.66
C ASP A 55 -7.43 1.78 -16.45
N THR A 56 -6.31 2.49 -16.38
CA THR A 56 -6.03 3.40 -15.27
C THR A 56 -7.07 4.51 -15.18
N TYR A 57 -7.57 5.00 -16.32
CA TYR A 57 -8.51 6.11 -16.38
C TYR A 57 -9.86 5.72 -15.77
N LEU A 58 -10.41 4.57 -16.17
CA LEU A 58 -11.66 4.01 -15.66
C LEU A 58 -11.57 3.71 -14.16
N LEU A 59 -10.44 3.16 -13.70
CA LEU A 59 -10.21 2.93 -12.28
C LEU A 59 -10.24 4.25 -11.49
N THR A 60 -9.59 5.29 -12.01
CA THR A 60 -9.55 6.61 -11.35
C THR A 60 -10.91 7.32 -11.39
N SER A 61 -11.60 7.33 -12.53
CA SER A 61 -12.87 8.04 -12.70
C SER A 61 -13.98 7.48 -11.82
N ILE A 62 -13.92 6.17 -11.52
CA ILE A 62 -14.86 5.51 -10.61
C ILE A 62 -14.45 5.73 -9.14
N ALA A 63 -13.16 5.77 -8.83
CA ALA A 63 -12.68 5.96 -7.46
C ALA A 63 -12.81 7.41 -6.96
N GLU A 64 -12.67 8.40 -7.85
CA GLU A 64 -12.70 9.81 -7.49
C GLU A 64 -14.00 10.25 -6.80
N PRO A 65 -15.20 9.92 -7.31
CA PRO A 65 -16.46 10.23 -6.62
C PRO A 65 -16.57 9.58 -5.23
N LEU A 66 -16.01 8.38 -5.07
CA LEU A 66 -16.03 7.66 -3.79
C LEU A 66 -15.12 8.36 -2.76
N TYR A 67 -14.03 8.98 -3.22
CA TYR A 67 -13.17 9.80 -2.39
C TYR A 67 -13.84 11.09 -1.92
N GLU A 68 -14.78 11.65 -2.66
CA GLU A 68 -15.49 12.85 -2.24
C GLU A 68 -16.54 12.52 -1.17
N ARG A 69 -17.20 11.37 -1.29
CA ARG A 69 -18.34 10.96 -0.45
C ARG A 69 -17.94 10.27 0.86
N GLY A 70 -17.00 9.32 0.83
CA GLY A 70 -16.70 8.45 1.98
C GLY A 70 -15.44 8.81 2.74
N ASN A 71 -15.30 8.33 3.98
CA ASN A 71 -14.08 8.50 4.79
C ASN A 71 -13.11 7.32 4.67
N PHE A 72 -13.62 6.13 4.36
CA PHE A 72 -12.88 4.90 4.18
C PHE A 72 -13.11 4.35 2.77
N LEU A 73 -12.03 4.20 2.02
CA LEU A 73 -12.02 3.56 0.72
C LEU A 73 -11.28 2.24 0.84
N VAL A 74 -11.82 1.19 0.25
CA VAL A 74 -11.13 -0.09 0.12
C VAL A 74 -11.09 -0.49 -1.34
N LEU A 75 -9.90 -0.84 -1.80
CA LEU A 75 -9.65 -1.43 -3.10
C LEU A 75 -9.17 -2.86 -2.90
N ILE A 76 -9.93 -3.84 -3.38
CA ILE A 76 -9.50 -5.24 -3.39
C ILE A 76 -9.12 -5.60 -4.83
N GLU A 77 -7.87 -5.94 -5.06
CA GLU A 77 -7.40 -6.53 -6.31
C GLU A 77 -7.44 -8.05 -6.20
N LEU A 78 -8.22 -8.68 -7.08
CA LEU A 78 -8.19 -10.11 -7.31
C LEU A 78 -7.36 -10.35 -8.56
N ARG A 79 -6.43 -11.27 -8.46
CA ARG A 79 -5.51 -11.55 -9.55
C ARG A 79 -5.29 -13.05 -9.71
N ASP A 80 -5.47 -13.53 -10.93
CA ASP A 80 -4.90 -14.80 -11.38
C ASP A 80 -3.68 -14.54 -12.29
N GLU A 81 -3.22 -15.55 -13.03
CA GLU A 81 -2.04 -15.41 -13.88
C GLU A 81 -2.27 -14.47 -15.08
N LEU A 82 -3.49 -14.38 -15.59
CA LEU A 82 -3.81 -13.72 -16.86
C LEU A 82 -4.64 -12.43 -16.67
N SER A 83 -5.51 -12.43 -15.67
CA SER A 83 -6.59 -11.47 -15.49
C SER A 83 -6.63 -10.85 -14.10
N ARG A 84 -7.31 -9.71 -14.02
CA ARG A 84 -7.47 -8.94 -12.78
C ARG A 84 -8.86 -8.36 -12.65
N ALA A 85 -9.39 -8.38 -11.44
CA ALA A 85 -10.61 -7.68 -11.08
C ALA A 85 -10.36 -6.76 -9.89
N PHE A 86 -10.97 -5.59 -9.90
CA PHE A 86 -10.89 -4.62 -8.82
C PHE A 86 -12.27 -4.42 -8.20
N TYR A 87 -12.33 -4.52 -6.89
CA TYR A 87 -13.50 -4.18 -6.10
C TYR A 87 -13.24 -2.85 -5.41
N LEU A 88 -14.06 -1.85 -5.72
CA LEU A 88 -14.05 -0.57 -5.05
C LEU A 88 -15.20 -0.54 -4.05
N ILE A 89 -14.85 -0.24 -2.81
CA ILE A 89 -15.77 -0.23 -1.69
C ILE A 89 -15.62 1.13 -1.00
N GLU A 90 -16.76 1.76 -0.75
CA GLU A 90 -16.86 3.00 0.00
C GLU A 90 -17.58 2.73 1.33
N SER A 91 -17.07 3.31 2.41
CA SER A 91 -17.73 3.25 3.70
C SER A 91 -17.43 4.48 4.56
N ASP A 92 -18.39 4.80 5.43
CA ASP A 92 -18.23 5.80 6.48
C ASP A 92 -17.53 5.24 7.72
N VAL A 93 -17.47 3.92 7.84
CA VAL A 93 -16.86 3.20 8.96
C VAL A 93 -15.77 2.24 8.49
N PRO A 94 -14.77 1.91 9.33
CA PRO A 94 -13.78 0.90 8.99
C PRO A 94 -14.45 -0.45 8.73
N ILE A 95 -14.32 -0.99 7.53
CA ILE A 95 -14.84 -2.33 7.22
C ILE A 95 -13.83 -3.37 7.65
N ASN A 96 -14.23 -4.25 8.56
CA ASN A 96 -13.45 -5.45 8.84
C ASN A 96 -13.65 -6.47 7.72
N LEU A 97 -12.60 -6.73 6.94
CA LEU A 97 -12.57 -7.69 5.85
C LEU A 97 -11.89 -9.02 6.23
N GLU A 98 -11.86 -9.34 7.52
CA GLU A 98 -11.55 -10.70 7.99
C GLU A 98 -12.47 -11.71 7.29
N GLY A 99 -11.85 -12.78 6.77
CA GLY A 99 -12.51 -13.81 5.97
C GLY A 99 -12.22 -13.78 4.47
N ILE A 100 -11.48 -12.80 3.96
CA ILE A 100 -10.98 -12.85 2.57
C ILE A 100 -9.94 -14.00 2.46
N PRO A 101 -10.16 -15.00 1.60
CA PRO A 101 -9.20 -16.08 1.40
C PRO A 101 -7.97 -15.57 0.64
N GLU A 102 -6.80 -16.18 0.89
CA GLU A 102 -5.59 -16.04 0.04
C GLU A 102 -5.08 -14.60 -0.15
N VAL A 103 -5.20 -13.78 0.90
CA VAL A 103 -4.63 -12.42 0.92
C VAL A 103 -3.11 -12.48 0.86
N GLU A 104 -2.52 -11.96 -0.22
CA GLU A 104 -1.06 -11.80 -0.35
C GLU A 104 -0.57 -10.74 0.64
N PHE A 105 -1.24 -9.59 0.67
CA PHE A 105 -0.96 -8.50 1.60
C PHE A 105 -2.11 -7.50 1.65
N THR A 106 -2.09 -6.70 2.72
CA THR A 106 -2.94 -5.53 2.89
C THR A 106 -2.06 -4.32 3.23
N ILE A 107 -2.35 -3.15 2.67
CA ILE A 107 -1.65 -1.90 2.99
C ILE A 107 -2.68 -0.81 3.19
N ALA A 108 -2.59 -0.10 4.31
CA ALA A 108 -3.40 1.07 4.58
C ALA A 108 -2.60 2.35 4.29
N PHE A 109 -3.25 3.26 3.59
CA PHE A 109 -2.75 4.57 3.21
C PHE A 109 -3.68 5.63 3.79
N ARG A 110 -3.11 6.77 4.12
CA ARG A 110 -3.80 7.99 4.48
C ARG A 110 -3.64 8.98 3.35
N LEU A 111 -4.76 9.42 2.81
CA LEU A 111 -4.83 10.35 1.71
C LEU A 111 -5.11 11.74 2.27
N ARG A 112 -4.27 12.70 1.87
CA ARG A 112 -4.42 14.12 2.22
C ARG A 112 -5.12 14.91 1.11
N LYS A 113 -5.00 14.45 -0.14
CA LYS A 113 -5.51 15.14 -1.34
C LYS A 113 -5.97 14.14 -2.40
N LYS A 114 -6.85 14.60 -3.30
CA LYS A 114 -7.39 13.82 -4.42
C LYS A 114 -6.30 13.38 -5.41
N GLU A 115 -5.30 14.22 -5.66
CA GLU A 115 -4.17 13.88 -6.54
C GLU A 115 -3.37 12.68 -6.00
N GLY A 116 -3.34 12.52 -4.67
CA GLY A 116 -2.73 11.38 -4.01
C GLY A 116 -3.43 10.08 -4.34
N LEU A 117 -4.76 10.08 -4.38
CA LEU A 117 -5.54 8.90 -4.79
C LEU A 117 -5.24 8.52 -6.24
N VAL A 118 -5.27 9.49 -7.15
CA VAL A 118 -5.00 9.26 -8.59
C VAL A 118 -3.61 8.67 -8.79
N ALA A 119 -2.62 9.21 -8.08
CA ALA A 119 -1.26 8.68 -8.13
C ALA A 119 -1.16 7.27 -7.55
N LEU A 120 -1.82 7.00 -6.43
CA LEU A 120 -1.84 5.69 -5.79
C LEU A 120 -2.47 4.64 -6.71
N LEU A 121 -3.62 4.94 -7.31
CA LEU A 121 -4.31 4.03 -8.23
C LEU A 121 -3.49 3.74 -9.49
N ARG A 122 -2.80 4.74 -10.05
CA ARG A 122 -1.86 4.53 -11.17
C ARG A 122 -0.78 3.52 -10.78
N VAL A 123 -0.16 3.71 -9.61
CA VAL A 123 0.90 2.83 -9.13
C VAL A 123 0.38 1.40 -8.86
N ILE A 124 -0.84 1.26 -8.33
CA ILE A 124 -1.50 -0.04 -8.12
C ILE A 124 -1.77 -0.71 -9.47
N HIS A 125 -2.36 0.01 -10.41
CA HIS A 125 -2.68 -0.50 -11.76
C HIS A 125 -1.43 -1.00 -12.49
N GLU A 126 -0.34 -0.24 -12.43
CA GLU A 126 0.99 -0.56 -12.98
C GLU A 126 1.71 -1.70 -12.25
N ARG A 127 1.07 -2.34 -11.24
CA ARG A 127 1.62 -3.46 -10.45
C ARG A 127 2.88 -3.09 -9.67
N LYS A 128 3.10 -1.81 -9.40
CA LYS A 128 4.29 -1.31 -8.68
C LYS A 128 4.13 -1.39 -7.16
N VAL A 129 2.93 -1.67 -6.66
CA VAL A 129 2.68 -1.98 -5.24
C VAL A 129 2.85 -3.48 -4.99
N GLY A 130 3.84 -3.86 -4.19
CA GLY A 130 4.07 -5.24 -3.80
C GLY A 130 4.56 -5.36 -2.36
N GLY A 131 4.03 -6.34 -1.63
CA GLY A 131 4.33 -6.55 -0.21
C GLY A 131 5.81 -6.84 0.11
N ALA A 132 6.61 -7.28 -0.87
CA ALA A 132 8.04 -7.56 -0.68
C ALA A 132 8.91 -6.29 -0.64
N ARG A 133 8.52 -5.21 -1.33
CA ARG A 133 9.39 -4.01 -1.49
C ARG A 133 9.50 -3.16 -0.23
N HIS A 134 8.52 -3.22 0.68
CA HIS A 134 8.58 -2.51 1.96
C HIS A 134 9.40 -3.23 3.05
N LYS A 135 9.80 -4.49 2.84
CA LYS A 135 10.66 -5.23 3.78
C LYS A 135 12.09 -4.64 3.86
N HIS A 136 12.49 -3.86 2.87
CA HIS A 136 13.85 -3.36 2.73
C HIS A 136 14.11 -2.02 3.43
N ARG A 137 13.17 -1.46 4.21
CA ARG A 137 13.43 -0.20 4.96
C ARG A 137 14.63 -0.31 5.92
N SER A 138 14.89 -1.51 6.45
CA SER A 138 16.07 -1.79 7.26
C SER A 138 17.35 -1.99 6.41
N MET A 139 17.22 -2.59 5.22
CA MET A 139 18.30 -2.69 4.22
C MET A 139 18.67 -1.32 3.63
N LEU A 140 17.72 -0.38 3.56
CA LEU A 140 17.91 1.01 3.18
C LEU A 140 18.84 1.74 4.16
N ASN A 141 18.55 1.64 5.47
CA ASN A 141 19.42 2.21 6.50
C ASN A 141 20.81 1.53 6.51
N PHE A 142 20.86 0.23 6.24
CA PHE A 142 22.12 -0.50 6.10
C PHE A 142 22.92 -0.05 4.88
N LEU A 143 22.28 0.10 3.72
CA LEU A 143 22.92 0.56 2.49
C LEU A 143 23.35 2.02 2.60
N THR A 144 22.54 2.92 3.17
CA THR A 144 22.97 4.31 3.39
C THR A 144 24.15 4.39 4.35
N SER A 145 24.19 3.56 5.40
CA SER A 145 25.33 3.49 6.32
C SER A 145 26.58 2.88 5.65
N PHE A 146 26.40 1.81 4.87
CA PHE A 146 27.48 1.12 4.16
C PHE A 146 28.08 2.01 3.07
N PHE A 147 27.26 2.62 2.20
CA PHE A 147 27.71 3.57 1.19
C PHE A 147 28.30 4.84 1.79
N GLY A 148 27.74 5.35 2.90
CA GLY A 148 28.35 6.45 3.64
C GLY A 148 29.75 6.13 4.14
N SER A 149 29.95 4.94 4.69
CA SER A 149 31.27 4.49 5.17
C SER A 149 32.28 4.22 4.04
N LEU A 150 31.83 3.60 2.94
CA LEU A 150 32.68 3.28 1.79
C LEU A 150 33.12 4.54 1.05
N PHE A 151 32.21 5.49 0.79
CA PHE A 151 32.55 6.75 0.13
C PHE A 151 33.45 7.63 1.00
N LEU A 152 33.25 7.69 2.32
CA LEU A 152 34.18 8.38 3.22
C LEU A 152 35.58 7.79 3.16
N SER A 153 35.71 6.46 2.95
CA SER A 153 37.01 5.79 2.88
C SER A 153 37.74 5.95 1.53
N THR A 154 37.02 6.15 0.41
CA THR A 154 37.62 6.22 -0.93
C THR A 154 37.73 7.63 -1.52
N ILE A 155 37.06 8.63 -0.95
CA ILE A 155 37.00 10.02 -1.49
C ILE A 155 37.82 11.01 -0.64
N MET A 156 38.62 10.52 0.32
CA MET A 156 39.54 11.35 1.11
C MET A 156 40.56 12.17 0.29
N ASP A 157 40.67 11.95 -1.03
CA ASP A 157 41.54 12.71 -1.94
C ASP A 157 40.85 13.87 -2.69
N PHE A 158 39.57 14.16 -2.46
CA PHE A 158 38.94 15.36 -3.03
C PHE A 158 39.14 16.58 -2.11
N GLU A 159 39.89 17.59 -2.57
CA GLU A 159 40.20 18.80 -1.80
C GLU A 159 38.97 19.63 -1.37
N SER A 160 37.81 19.42 -1.99
CA SER A 160 36.61 20.23 -1.73
C SER A 160 35.53 19.45 -0.98
N TYR A 161 35.48 19.68 0.34
CA TYR A 161 34.42 19.23 1.25
C TYR A 161 33.00 19.48 0.71
N TRP A 162 32.78 20.62 0.04
CA TRP A 162 31.49 20.98 -0.53
C TRP A 162 31.04 20.05 -1.67
N VAL A 163 31.97 19.62 -2.51
CA VAL A 163 31.69 18.68 -3.61
C VAL A 163 31.32 17.31 -3.05
N GLN A 164 32.07 16.84 -2.04
CA GLN A 164 31.78 15.58 -1.36
C GLN A 164 30.41 15.58 -0.68
N PHE A 165 30.04 16.67 -0.02
CA PHE A 165 28.74 16.84 0.61
C PHE A 165 27.58 16.79 -0.41
N ILE A 166 27.71 17.48 -1.54
CA ILE A 166 26.70 17.49 -2.61
C ILE A 166 26.53 16.09 -3.21
N ILE A 167 27.64 15.39 -3.50
CA ILE A 167 27.60 14.01 -4.03
C ILE A 167 26.90 13.07 -3.05
N MET A 168 27.19 13.18 -1.76
CA MET A 168 26.54 12.38 -0.71
C MET A 168 25.04 12.63 -0.64
N ILE A 169 24.59 13.89 -0.74
CA ILE A 169 23.16 14.22 -0.79
C ILE A 169 22.51 13.60 -2.02
N ILE A 170 23.11 13.77 -3.20
CA ILE A 170 22.55 13.23 -4.45
C ILE A 170 22.43 11.71 -4.38
N LEU A 171 23.47 11.01 -3.94
CA LEU A 171 23.47 9.55 -3.80
C LEU A 171 22.40 9.08 -2.82
N THR A 172 22.27 9.75 -1.68
CA THR A 172 21.27 9.42 -0.67
C THR A 172 19.85 9.59 -1.22
N VAL A 173 19.57 10.71 -1.90
CA VAL A 173 18.29 10.96 -2.56
C VAL A 173 18.01 9.91 -3.64
N LEU A 174 19.01 9.54 -4.42
CA LEU A 174 18.89 8.57 -5.51
C LEU A 174 18.62 7.16 -4.97
N LEU A 175 19.27 6.77 -3.87
CA LEU A 175 18.98 5.52 -3.16
C LEU A 175 17.54 5.50 -2.63
N TYR A 176 17.08 6.58 -1.98
CA TYR A 176 15.69 6.70 -1.52
C TYR A 176 14.69 6.65 -2.67
N LEU A 177 15.00 7.28 -3.81
CA LEU A 177 14.16 7.23 -5.00
C LEU A 177 14.14 5.83 -5.61
N VAL A 178 15.25 5.12 -5.74
CA VAL A 178 15.24 3.79 -6.38
C VAL A 178 14.62 2.73 -5.47
N LEU A 179 14.91 2.76 -4.17
CA LEU A 179 14.54 1.69 -3.24
C LEU A 179 13.17 1.89 -2.59
N ASP A 180 12.74 3.13 -2.37
CA ASP A 180 11.43 3.45 -1.77
C ASP A 180 10.41 3.96 -2.81
N TYR A 181 10.76 3.93 -4.11
CA TYR A 181 9.77 4.09 -5.17
C TYR A 181 8.86 2.87 -5.23
N PRO A 182 7.53 3.06 -5.24
CA PRO A 182 6.82 4.31 -5.55
C PRO A 182 6.39 5.15 -4.34
N PHE A 183 6.60 4.67 -3.11
CA PHE A 183 6.05 5.26 -1.88
C PHE A 183 6.62 6.65 -1.55
N SER A 184 7.90 6.89 -1.82
CA SER A 184 8.53 8.21 -1.64
C SER A 184 7.86 9.29 -2.49
N LEU A 185 7.58 9.01 -3.77
CA LEU A 185 6.84 9.91 -4.65
C LEU A 185 5.36 10.06 -4.24
N LEU A 186 4.75 8.99 -3.76
CA LEU A 186 3.38 9.01 -3.26
C LEU A 186 3.25 9.93 -2.04
N TYR A 187 4.26 9.99 -1.17
CA TYR A 187 4.30 10.93 -0.04
C TYR A 187 4.21 12.39 -0.48
N PHE A 188 5.00 12.80 -1.48
CA PHE A 188 4.93 14.17 -2.02
C PHE A 188 3.58 14.47 -2.68
N LYS A 189 2.89 13.45 -3.19
CA LYS A 189 1.53 13.57 -3.72
C LYS A 189 0.44 13.48 -2.65
N GLY A 190 0.80 13.44 -1.37
CA GLY A 190 -0.14 13.48 -0.24
C GLY A 190 -0.65 12.12 0.20
N VAL A 191 0.08 11.04 -0.09
CA VAL A 191 -0.24 9.68 0.36
C VAL A 191 0.75 9.23 1.42
N GLU A 192 0.26 8.96 2.62
CA GLU A 192 1.07 8.50 3.74
C GLU A 192 0.77 7.03 4.04
N VAL A 193 1.77 6.16 4.10
CA VAL A 193 1.55 4.75 4.45
C VAL A 193 1.35 4.64 5.97
N VAL A 194 0.20 4.15 6.42
CA VAL A 194 -0.18 4.10 7.84
C VAL A 194 0.09 2.72 8.45
N SER A 195 -0.14 1.64 7.69
CA SER A 195 0.17 0.29 8.16
C SER A 195 0.46 -0.65 6.99
N SER A 196 1.52 -1.44 7.14
CA SER A 196 1.81 -2.61 6.31
C SER A 196 1.31 -3.84 7.07
N ALA A 197 0.44 -4.63 6.46
CA ALA A 197 -0.29 -5.67 7.17
C ALA A 197 0.58 -6.80 7.71
N LYS A 198 0.01 -7.42 8.76
CA LYS A 198 0.03 -8.87 9.00
C LYS A 198 0.12 -9.61 7.65
N GLN A 199 1.32 -10.03 7.27
CA GLN A 199 1.48 -11.12 6.33
C GLN A 199 0.81 -12.32 7.00
N SER A 200 -0.22 -12.90 6.38
CA SER A 200 -0.65 -14.24 6.74
C SER A 200 0.44 -15.19 6.27
N THR A 201 1.54 -15.22 7.03
CA THR A 201 2.53 -16.27 6.92
C THR A 201 1.76 -17.55 7.19
N LYS A 202 1.59 -18.38 6.15
CA LYS A 202 1.29 -19.79 6.32
C LYS A 202 2.38 -20.34 7.22
N VAL A 203 2.10 -20.39 8.53
CA VAL A 203 2.90 -21.15 9.47
C VAL A 203 2.70 -22.60 9.04
N PHE A 204 3.66 -23.13 8.29
CA PHE A 204 3.83 -24.56 8.15
C PHE A 204 4.12 -25.08 9.55
N VAL A 205 3.08 -25.55 10.24
CA VAL A 205 3.25 -26.37 11.44
C VAL A 205 3.84 -27.68 10.94
N ILE A 206 5.18 -27.78 10.94
CA ILE A 206 5.86 -29.07 10.83
C ILE A 206 5.47 -29.82 12.10
N LYS A 207 4.50 -30.73 11.97
CA LYS A 207 4.12 -31.66 13.02
C LYS A 207 5.30 -32.61 13.19
N VAL A 208 6.24 -32.26 14.07
CA VAL A 208 7.32 -33.17 14.47
C VAL A 208 6.66 -34.34 15.19
N GLY A 209 6.47 -35.45 14.49
CA GLY A 209 6.02 -36.69 15.08
C GLY A 209 7.02 -37.11 16.14
N ARG A 210 6.59 -37.12 17.41
CA ARG A 210 7.33 -37.80 18.48
C ARG A 210 7.50 -39.25 18.07
N VAL A 211 8.72 -39.63 17.72
CA VAL A 211 9.14 -41.02 17.63
C VAL A 211 8.91 -41.62 19.03
N GLY A 212 7.88 -42.46 19.12
CA GLY A 212 7.60 -43.23 20.32
C GLY A 212 8.79 -44.13 20.61
N ASN A 213 9.49 -43.84 21.70
CA ASN A 213 10.50 -44.71 22.26
C ASN A 213 9.78 -45.91 22.89
N LYS A 214 9.51 -46.95 22.09
CA LYS A 214 9.27 -48.29 22.62
C LYS A 214 10.62 -48.88 22.96
N ARG A 215 10.95 -48.91 24.26
CA ARG A 215 11.92 -49.87 24.78
C ARG A 215 11.15 -50.96 25.52
N SER A 216 11.47 -52.17 25.10
CA SER A 216 11.15 -53.47 25.71
C SER A 216 11.48 -53.50 27.18
#